data_AF-A0A0L8GNR7-F1
#
_entry.id   AF-A0A0L8GNR7-F1
#
_cell.length_a   1.000
_cell.length_b   1.000
_cell.length_c   1.000
_cell.angle_alpha   90.00
_cell.angle_beta   90.00
_cell.angle_gamma   90.00
#
_symmetry.space_group_name_H-M   'P 1'
#
loop_
_entity.id
_entity.type
_entity.pdbx_description
1 polymer ?
#
loop_
_entity_poly.entity_id
_entity_poly.type
_entity_poly.pdbx_seq_one_letter_code
_entity_poly.pdbx_strand_id
1 'polypeptide(L)'
;MHTRCSSIQQHHILAQMGWAGQVIRVKHKQLPKRLFYGEPNSGERPQHNSRKMYRKCVKESLMKLDMNKSDWEIYALERNKWGGAVRTGCNASEGNIIQCTEHKRACRKRTIGSEINSEYFRYVMSDRFLLSKAVSVNHMYLHEIRNAQEGNNLELQLPLTIYGTKLVRQVHKTFFQNQIPKRKDVE
;
A
#
# COMPACT_ATOMS: atom_id res chain seq x y z
N MET A 1 -27.79 -11.22 19.24
CA MET A 1 -27.18 -10.04 18.58
C MET A 1 -25.70 -10.35 18.37
N HIS A 2 -25.27 -10.67 17.15
CA HIS A 2 -23.84 -10.83 16.88
C HIS A 2 -23.17 -9.46 16.93
N THR A 3 -22.41 -9.20 17.99
CA THR A 3 -21.44 -8.11 18.00
C THR A 3 -20.44 -8.39 16.89
N ARG A 4 -20.47 -7.61 15.82
CA ARG A 4 -19.40 -7.60 14.83
C ARG A 4 -18.13 -7.23 15.60
N CYS A 5 -17.18 -8.17 15.70
CA CYS A 5 -15.90 -7.90 16.33
C CYS A 5 -15.11 -6.95 15.42
N SER A 6 -14.81 -5.76 15.93
CA SER A 6 -13.98 -4.77 15.23
C SER A 6 -12.55 -5.28 15.05
N SER A 7 -11.97 -5.07 13.88
CA SER A 7 -10.59 -5.50 13.62
C SER A 7 -9.57 -4.71 14.46
N ILE A 8 -8.42 -5.33 14.75
CA ILE A 8 -7.30 -4.66 15.44
C ILE A 8 -6.90 -3.37 14.71
N GLN A 9 -6.91 -3.40 13.38
CA GLN A 9 -6.63 -2.23 12.55
C GLN A 9 -7.63 -1.11 12.81
N GLN A 10 -8.92 -1.42 12.92
CA GLN A 10 -9.96 -0.43 13.22
C GLN A 10 -9.74 0.20 14.60
N HIS A 11 -9.45 -0.60 15.63
CA HIS A 11 -9.13 -0.07 16.97
C HIS A 11 -7.94 0.89 16.96
N HIS A 12 -6.87 0.51 16.25
CA HIS A 12 -5.68 1.36 16.12
C HIS A 12 -6.00 2.68 15.40
N ILE A 13 -6.76 2.64 14.31
CA ILE A 13 -7.15 3.86 13.56
C ILE A 13 -8.06 4.74 14.42
N LEU A 14 -9.03 4.17 15.13
CA LEU A 14 -9.93 4.91 16.02
C LEU A 14 -9.17 5.61 17.14
N ALA A 15 -8.21 4.94 17.76
CA ALA A 15 -7.36 5.54 18.79
C ALA A 15 -6.52 6.69 18.22
N GLN A 16 -5.93 6.50 17.04
CA GLN A 16 -5.14 7.53 16.37
C GLN A 16 -5.98 8.77 16.01
N MET A 17 -7.15 8.56 15.42
CA MET A 17 -8.05 9.65 15.02
C MET A 17 -8.68 10.35 16.22
N GLY A 18 -9.02 9.61 17.28
CA GLY A 18 -9.51 10.17 18.52
C GLY A 18 -8.50 11.12 19.16
N TRP A 19 -7.24 10.68 19.25
CA TRP A 19 -6.16 11.50 19.79
C TRP A 19 -5.85 12.70 18.87
N ALA A 20 -5.77 12.50 17.55
CA ALA A 20 -5.54 13.58 16.59
C ALA A 20 -6.60 14.68 16.72
N GLY A 21 -7.89 14.31 16.73
CA GLY A 21 -8.97 15.28 16.93
C GLY A 21 -8.87 16.01 18.27
N GLN A 22 -8.48 15.31 19.35
CA GLN A 22 -8.28 15.94 20.65
C GLN A 22 -7.15 16.96 20.62
N VAL A 23 -6.02 16.63 20.00
CA VAL A 23 -4.87 17.53 19.88
C VAL A 23 -5.22 18.79 19.10
N ILE A 24 -6.04 18.71 18.05
CA ILE A 24 -6.50 19.89 17.31
C ILE A 24 -7.30 20.86 18.20
N ARG A 25 -8.15 20.33 19.09
CA ARG A 25 -8.98 21.14 20.00
C ARG A 25 -8.21 21.73 21.18
N VAL A 26 -6.98 21.26 21.43
CA VAL A 26 -6.10 21.79 22.47
C VAL A 26 -5.54 23.17 22.06
N LYS A 27 -5.32 24.06 23.03
CA LYS A 27 -4.71 25.39 22.78
C LYS A 27 -3.28 25.23 22.24
N HIS A 28 -2.88 26.08 21.28
CA HIS A 28 -1.57 25.98 20.61
C HIS A 28 -0.36 26.03 21.55
N LYS A 29 -0.46 26.76 22.68
CA LYS A 29 0.64 26.87 23.66
C LYS A 29 0.89 25.57 24.45
N GLN A 30 -0.05 24.62 24.44
CA GLN A 30 0.07 23.39 25.21
C GLN A 30 0.97 22.37 24.51
N LEU A 31 1.68 21.58 25.32
CA LEU A 31 2.68 20.62 24.87
C LEU A 31 2.17 19.63 23.80
N PRO A 32 0.96 19.03 23.89
CA PRO A 32 0.52 18.05 22.89
C PRO A 32 0.43 18.63 21.48
N LYS A 33 -0.08 19.86 21.34
CA LYS A 33 -0.21 20.54 20.05
C LYS A 33 1.15 21.02 19.54
N ARG A 34 2.00 21.55 20.44
CA ARG A 34 3.39 21.90 20.11
C ARG A 34 4.21 20.69 19.64
N LEU A 35 4.04 19.53 20.25
CA LEU A 35 4.73 18.30 19.87
C LEU A 35 4.22 17.75 18.54
N PHE A 36 2.91 17.83 18.30
CA PHE A 36 2.29 17.32 17.06
C PHE A 36 2.70 18.10 15.81
N TYR A 37 2.82 19.42 15.93
CA TYR A 37 3.28 20.31 14.85
C TYR A 37 4.77 20.66 14.93
N GLY A 38 5.43 20.26 16.01
CA GLY A 38 6.86 20.51 16.21
C GLY A 38 7.67 19.81 15.14
N GLU A 39 8.64 20.53 14.58
CA GLU A 39 9.62 19.93 13.70
C GLU A 39 10.68 19.22 14.54
N PRO A 40 11.15 18.03 14.13
CA PRO A 40 12.32 17.43 14.74
C PRO A 40 13.49 18.40 14.62
N ASN A 41 14.16 18.70 15.74
CA ASN A 41 15.40 19.45 15.69
C ASN A 41 16.40 18.73 14.78
N SER A 42 17.13 19.49 13.97
CA SER A 42 18.17 18.96 13.08
C SER A 42 19.15 18.12 13.88
N GLY A 43 19.16 16.82 13.61
CA GLY A 43 20.07 15.84 14.20
C GLY A 43 20.48 14.84 13.12
N GLU A 44 21.68 14.30 13.25
CA GLU A 44 22.23 13.32 12.32
C GLU A 44 21.27 12.12 12.22
N ARG A 45 20.83 11.79 11.00
CA ARG A 45 19.86 10.72 10.81
C ARG A 45 20.56 9.39 11.10
N PRO A 46 20.01 8.53 11.96
CA PRO A 46 20.59 7.20 12.14
C PRO A 46 20.56 6.44 10.81
N GLN A 47 21.52 5.55 10.61
CA GLN A 47 21.70 4.75 9.38
C GLN A 47 20.48 3.88 9.04
N HIS A 48 19.62 3.60 10.02
CA HIS A 48 18.35 2.88 9.87
C HIS A 48 17.16 3.81 9.62
N ASN A 49 16.03 3.25 9.17
CA ASN A 49 14.81 4.01 8.87
C ASN A 49 14.42 4.96 10.03
N SER A 50 14.18 6.23 9.71
CA SER A 50 13.81 7.24 10.71
C SER A 50 12.50 6.86 11.42
N ARG A 51 12.41 7.10 12.73
CA ARG A 51 11.15 6.93 13.47
C ARG A 51 10.07 7.79 12.81
N LYS A 52 8.94 7.16 12.48
CA LYS A 52 7.83 7.84 11.82
C LYS A 52 7.14 8.81 12.78
N MET A 53 7.04 10.06 12.37
CA MET A 53 6.33 11.08 13.14
C MET A 53 4.83 10.77 13.22
N TYR A 54 4.21 11.03 14.37
CA TYR A 54 2.79 10.76 14.59
C TYR A 54 1.88 11.48 13.57
N ARG A 55 2.18 12.73 13.20
CA ARG A 55 1.46 13.45 12.13
C ARG A 55 1.49 12.71 10.78
N LYS A 56 2.54 11.95 10.47
CA LYS A 56 2.58 11.09 9.27
C LYS A 56 1.68 9.86 9.42
N CYS A 57 1.60 9.28 10.62
CA CYS A 57 0.63 8.21 10.91
C CYS A 57 -0.82 8.69 10.72
N VAL A 58 -1.15 9.89 11.20
CA VAL A 58 -2.48 10.49 10.98
C VAL A 58 -2.76 10.64 9.47
N LYS A 59 -1.82 11.16 8.68
CA LYS A 59 -2.00 11.30 7.23
C LYS A 59 -2.27 9.97 6.52
N GLU A 60 -1.61 8.89 6.91
CA GLU A 60 -1.88 7.57 6.35
C GLU A 60 -3.22 7.01 6.78
N SER A 61 -3.58 7.16 8.04
CA SER A 61 -4.89 6.72 8.52
C SER A 61 -6.02 7.53 7.87
N LEU A 62 -5.82 8.82 7.58
CA LEU A 62 -6.76 9.62 6.77
C LEU A 62 -6.92 9.05 5.35
N MET A 63 -5.84 8.58 4.72
CA MET A 63 -5.92 7.92 3.41
C MET A 63 -6.76 6.65 3.45
N LYS A 64 -6.58 5.83 4.48
CA LYS A 64 -7.33 4.57 4.63
C LYS A 64 -8.82 4.81 4.83
N LEU A 65 -9.18 5.95 5.41
CA LEU A 65 -10.56 6.35 5.68
C LEU A 65 -11.19 7.13 4.52
N ASP A 66 -10.45 7.36 3.43
CA ASP A 66 -10.86 8.18 2.28
C ASP A 66 -11.34 9.59 2.67
N MET A 67 -10.67 10.20 3.67
CA MET A 67 -10.98 11.55 4.14
C MET A 67 -10.00 12.57 3.55
N ASN A 68 -10.49 13.77 3.25
CA ASN A 68 -9.66 14.84 2.70
C ASN A 68 -8.50 15.20 3.66
N LYS A 69 -7.27 15.16 3.14
CA LYS A 69 -6.03 15.44 3.89
C LYS A 69 -5.77 16.91 4.17
N SER A 70 -6.37 17.83 3.40
CA SER A 70 -6.12 19.26 3.57
C SER A 70 -7.00 19.86 4.67
N ASP A 71 -8.26 19.46 4.73
CA ASP A 71 -9.26 20.16 5.55
C ASP A 71 -9.60 19.45 6.87
N TRP A 72 -9.01 18.28 7.13
CA TRP A 72 -9.35 17.46 8.30
C TRP A 72 -9.18 18.18 9.65
N GLU A 73 -8.26 19.16 9.74
CA GLU A 73 -8.05 19.94 10.96
C GLU A 73 -9.27 20.83 11.27
N ILE A 74 -9.90 21.40 10.24
CA ILE A 74 -11.13 22.19 10.37
C ILE A 74 -12.28 21.27 10.81
N TYR A 75 -12.42 20.11 10.16
CA TYR A 75 -13.41 19.10 10.53
C TYR A 75 -13.22 18.56 11.96
N ALA A 76 -11.97 18.46 12.43
CA ALA A 76 -11.64 17.96 13.75
C ALA A 76 -12.03 18.90 14.91
N LEU A 77 -12.27 20.19 14.64
CA LEU A 77 -12.76 21.16 15.63
C LEU A 77 -14.13 20.76 16.17
N GLU A 78 -15.00 20.29 15.29
CA GLU A 78 -16.32 19.80 15.64
C GLU A 78 -16.27 18.34 16.11
N ARG A 79 -16.29 18.12 17.45
CA ARG A 79 -16.12 16.79 18.06
C ARG A 79 -17.08 15.74 17.51
N ASN A 80 -18.35 16.08 17.35
CA ASN A 80 -19.39 15.14 16.92
C ASN A 80 -19.25 14.80 15.43
N LYS A 81 -19.03 15.81 14.57
CA LYS A 81 -18.79 15.59 13.14
C LYS A 81 -17.53 14.78 12.91
N TRP A 82 -16.44 15.08 13.64
CA TRP A 82 -15.20 14.32 13.59
C TRP A 82 -15.40 12.85 13.98
N GLY A 83 -16.01 12.61 15.15
CA GLY A 83 -16.27 11.25 15.64
C GLY A 83 -17.16 10.44 14.69
N GLY A 84 -18.18 11.08 14.12
CA GLY A 84 -19.05 10.49 13.10
C GLY A 84 -18.29 10.12 11.83
N ALA A 85 -17.58 11.07 11.23
CA ALA A 85 -16.82 10.87 9.99
C ALA A 85 -15.77 9.75 10.13
N VAL A 86 -15.00 9.76 11.22
CA VAL A 86 -14.00 8.73 11.52
C VAL A 86 -14.66 7.35 11.63
N ARG A 87 -15.80 7.23 12.31
CA ARG A 87 -16.49 5.95 12.48
C ARG A 87 -17.06 5.45 11.15
N THR A 88 -17.66 6.33 10.35
CA THR A 88 -18.16 6.01 9.01
C THR A 88 -17.04 5.53 8.10
N GLY A 89 -15.93 6.28 8.03
CA GLY A 89 -14.75 5.89 7.25
C GLY A 89 -14.15 4.57 7.72
N CYS A 90 -14.11 4.33 9.03
CA CYS A 90 -13.60 3.07 9.59
C CYS A 90 -14.46 1.89 9.13
N ASN A 91 -15.79 2.01 9.25
CA ASN A 91 -16.73 0.96 8.84
C ASN A 91 -16.64 0.69 7.33
N ALA A 92 -16.51 1.74 6.51
CA ALA A 92 -16.33 1.60 5.07
C ALA A 92 -15.01 0.89 4.72
N SER A 93 -13.90 1.32 5.33
CA SER A 93 -12.58 0.71 5.11
C SER A 93 -12.55 -0.77 5.54
N GLU A 94 -13.23 -1.11 6.64
CA GLU A 94 -13.32 -2.49 7.12
C GLU A 94 -14.19 -3.35 6.20
N GLY A 95 -15.32 -2.82 5.71
CA GLY A 95 -16.13 -3.47 4.68
C GLY A 95 -15.32 -3.78 3.42
N ASN A 96 -14.54 -2.82 2.93
CA ASN A 96 -13.67 -3.00 1.77
C ASN A 96 -12.60 -4.08 2.01
N ILE A 97 -12.03 -4.14 3.22
CA ILE A 97 -11.06 -5.18 3.59
C ILE A 97 -11.73 -6.55 3.60
N ILE A 98 -12.91 -6.68 4.23
CA ILE A 98 -13.67 -7.94 4.26
C ILE A 98 -13.97 -8.40 2.84
N GLN A 99 -14.57 -7.55 2.00
CA GLN A 99 -14.86 -7.86 0.61
C GLN A 99 -13.62 -8.27 -0.18
N CYS A 100 -12.51 -7.53 -0.06
CA CYS A 100 -11.24 -7.89 -0.66
C CYS A 100 -10.74 -9.27 -0.20
N THR A 101 -10.86 -9.59 1.09
CA THR A 101 -10.42 -10.87 1.63
C THR A 101 -11.32 -12.03 1.22
N GLU A 102 -12.63 -11.82 1.15
CA GLU A 102 -13.60 -12.79 0.66
C GLU A 102 -13.40 -13.05 -0.83
N HIS A 103 -13.22 -12.02 -1.63
CA HIS A 103 -12.89 -12.13 -3.04
C HIS A 103 -11.60 -12.92 -3.25
N LYS A 104 -10.54 -12.63 -2.47
CA LYS A 104 -9.29 -13.41 -2.48
C LYS A 104 -9.52 -14.88 -2.13
N ARG A 105 -10.38 -15.17 -1.13
CA ARG A 105 -10.73 -16.54 -0.74
C ARG A 105 -11.52 -17.26 -1.83
N ALA A 106 -12.52 -16.63 -2.42
CA ALA A 106 -13.36 -17.20 -3.48
C ALA A 106 -12.54 -17.49 -4.76
N CYS A 107 -11.63 -16.58 -5.12
CA CYS A 107 -10.66 -16.79 -6.19
C CYS A 107 -9.76 -18.02 -5.95
N ARG A 108 -9.23 -18.20 -4.72
CA ARG A 108 -8.42 -19.40 -4.37
C ARG A 108 -9.22 -20.69 -4.47
N LYS A 109 -10.53 -20.64 -4.20
CA LYS A 109 -11.45 -21.77 -4.35
C LYS A 109 -11.94 -21.97 -5.79
N ARG A 110 -11.50 -21.13 -6.75
CA ARG A 110 -11.97 -21.10 -8.15
C ARG A 110 -13.50 -20.98 -8.29
N THR A 111 -14.16 -20.42 -7.28
CA THR A 111 -15.63 -20.24 -7.27
C THR A 111 -16.06 -19.03 -8.09
N ILE A 112 -15.19 -18.02 -8.21
CA ILE A 112 -15.46 -16.78 -8.94
C ILE A 112 -14.35 -16.58 -9.98
N GLY A 113 -14.75 -16.23 -11.20
CA GLY A 113 -13.88 -15.85 -12.30
C GLY A 113 -13.07 -14.60 -11.95
N SER A 114 -11.85 -14.60 -12.45
CA SER A 114 -10.83 -13.72 -11.95
C SER A 114 -10.94 -12.35 -12.66
N GLU A 115 -11.73 -11.41 -12.16
CA GLU A 115 -11.75 -10.03 -12.69
C GLU A 115 -10.64 -9.21 -12.03
N ILE A 116 -9.77 -8.63 -12.86
CA ILE A 116 -8.58 -7.89 -12.46
C ILE A 116 -8.96 -6.41 -12.33
N ASN A 117 -9.17 -5.91 -11.11
CA ASN A 117 -9.11 -4.46 -10.87
C ASN A 117 -7.64 -4.06 -10.72
N SER A 118 -7.25 -2.91 -11.31
CA SER A 118 -5.87 -2.51 -11.68
C SER A 118 -4.84 -2.39 -10.54
N GLU A 119 -5.20 -2.75 -9.31
CA GLU A 119 -4.35 -2.72 -8.12
C GLU A 119 -3.71 -4.10 -7.79
N TYR A 120 -4.14 -5.18 -8.46
CA TYR A 120 -3.68 -6.55 -8.17
C TYR A 120 -3.17 -7.28 -9.42
N PHE A 121 -1.90 -7.69 -9.40
CA PHE A 121 -1.23 -8.35 -10.52
C PHE A 121 -1.50 -9.87 -10.49
N ARG A 122 -2.41 -10.33 -11.34
CA ARG A 122 -2.65 -11.76 -11.60
C ARG A 122 -1.81 -12.21 -12.80
N TYR A 123 -1.11 -13.34 -12.68
CA TYR A 123 -0.37 -13.94 -13.80
C TYR A 123 -1.25 -14.99 -14.49
N VAL A 124 -1.48 -14.85 -15.79
CA VAL A 124 -2.50 -15.63 -16.55
C VAL A 124 -2.12 -17.11 -16.71
N MET A 125 -0.85 -17.48 -16.60
CA MET A 125 -0.36 -18.85 -16.85
C MET A 125 -0.25 -19.73 -15.59
N SER A 126 -0.50 -19.17 -14.41
CA SER A 126 -0.62 -19.95 -13.18
C SER A 126 -1.57 -19.22 -12.26
N ASP A 127 -2.58 -19.89 -11.71
CA ASP A 127 -3.63 -19.31 -10.84
C ASP A 127 -3.12 -18.69 -9.50
N ARG A 128 -1.85 -18.30 -9.41
CA ARG A 128 -1.22 -17.66 -8.26
C ARG A 128 -1.52 -16.16 -8.19
N PHE A 129 -2.00 -15.74 -7.03
CA PHE A 129 -2.19 -14.34 -6.66
C PHE A 129 -0.89 -13.76 -6.09
N LEU A 130 -0.38 -12.70 -6.71
CA LEU A 130 0.92 -12.13 -6.37
C LEU A 130 0.76 -10.77 -5.71
N LEU A 131 1.49 -10.57 -4.62
CA LEU A 131 1.28 -9.48 -3.66
C LEU A 131 1.89 -8.13 -4.09
N SER A 132 2.63 -8.09 -5.20
CA SER A 132 3.19 -6.86 -5.75
C SER A 132 3.57 -7.00 -7.23
N LYS A 133 3.74 -5.87 -7.93
CA LYS A 133 4.18 -5.84 -9.33
C LYS A 133 5.53 -6.54 -9.52
N ALA A 134 6.49 -6.29 -8.63
CA ALA A 134 7.82 -6.90 -8.69
C ALA A 134 7.74 -8.44 -8.56
N VAL A 135 6.89 -8.93 -7.67
CA VAL A 135 6.66 -10.37 -7.50
C VAL A 135 5.97 -10.95 -8.73
N SER A 136 5.05 -10.21 -9.37
CA SER A 136 4.41 -10.66 -10.62
C SER A 136 5.38 -10.79 -11.79
N VAL A 137 6.29 -9.83 -11.95
CA VAL A 137 7.31 -9.85 -13.01
C VAL A 137 8.32 -10.96 -12.76
N ASN A 138 8.76 -11.14 -11.51
CA ASN A 138 9.68 -12.23 -11.15
C ASN A 138 9.04 -13.61 -11.35
N HIS A 139 7.76 -13.75 -10.99
CA HIS A 139 7.01 -14.99 -11.17
C HIS A 139 6.80 -15.35 -12.64
N MET A 140 6.54 -14.36 -13.49
CA MET A 140 6.47 -14.51 -14.95
C MET A 140 7.79 -14.99 -15.53
N TYR A 141 8.90 -14.32 -15.18
CA TYR A 141 10.24 -14.67 -15.64
C TYR A 141 10.65 -16.10 -15.25
N LEU A 142 10.35 -16.51 -14.02
CA LEU A 142 10.63 -17.89 -13.56
C LEU A 142 9.78 -18.94 -14.31
N HIS A 143 8.57 -18.60 -14.74
CA HIS A 143 7.75 -19.49 -15.58
C HIS A 143 8.31 -19.63 -17.00
N GLU A 144 8.78 -18.54 -17.61
CA GLU A 144 9.40 -18.57 -18.94
C GLU A 144 10.67 -19.44 -18.97
N ILE A 145 11.52 -19.31 -17.94
CA ILE A 145 12.72 -20.16 -17.79
C ILE A 145 12.33 -21.63 -17.66
N ARG A 146 11.32 -21.93 -16.84
CA ARG A 146 10.85 -23.31 -16.63
C ARG A 146 10.29 -23.93 -17.90
N ASN A 147 9.46 -23.19 -18.64
CA ASN A 147 8.91 -23.65 -19.91
C ASN A 147 10.01 -23.85 -20.98
N ALA A 148 11.08 -23.05 -20.96
CA ALA A 148 12.22 -23.20 -21.85
C ALA A 148 13.07 -24.45 -21.54
N GLN A 149 13.14 -24.86 -20.26
CA GLN A 149 13.81 -26.10 -19.86
C GLN A 149 13.00 -27.36 -20.18
N GLU A 150 11.68 -27.28 -20.15
CA GLU A 150 10.77 -28.37 -20.53
C GLU A 150 10.73 -28.60 -22.07
N GLY A 151 11.22 -27.64 -22.87
CA GLY A 151 11.25 -27.68 -24.34
C GLY A 151 12.60 -28.04 -25.00
N ASN A 152 13.57 -28.61 -24.28
CA ASN A 152 14.91 -28.94 -24.79
C ASN A 152 15.65 -27.76 -25.48
N ASN A 153 15.99 -26.71 -24.74
CA ASN A 153 17.10 -25.82 -25.09
C ASN A 153 18.05 -25.67 -23.90
N LEU A 154 19.15 -26.43 -23.93
CA LEU A 154 20.23 -26.43 -22.93
C LEU A 154 21.20 -25.27 -23.16
N GLU A 155 20.72 -24.01 -23.13
CA GLU A 155 21.62 -22.86 -23.23
C GLU A 155 21.22 -21.67 -22.36
N LEU A 156 20.63 -21.92 -21.17
CA LEU A 156 20.52 -20.89 -20.13
C LEU A 156 20.73 -21.51 -18.74
N GLN A 157 21.94 -22.00 -18.47
CA GLN A 157 22.40 -22.21 -17.10
C GLN A 157 22.96 -20.88 -16.57
N LEU A 158 22.15 -20.12 -15.83
CA LEU A 158 22.65 -19.10 -14.92
C LEU A 158 22.22 -19.44 -13.48
N PRO A 159 23.14 -19.31 -12.49
CA PRO A 159 22.97 -19.93 -11.20
C PRO A 159 21.86 -19.27 -10.39
N LEU A 160 20.94 -20.10 -9.93
CA LEU A 160 19.92 -19.82 -8.93
C LEU A 160 20.59 -19.40 -7.61
N THR A 161 20.95 -18.12 -7.48
CA THR A 161 21.32 -17.55 -6.18
C THR A 161 20.64 -16.21 -5.96
N ILE A 162 20.45 -15.92 -4.68
CA ILE A 162 19.55 -14.97 -4.03
C ILE A 162 19.95 -13.49 -4.29
N TYR A 163 20.78 -13.23 -5.32
CA TYR A 163 21.36 -11.93 -5.67
C TYR A 163 20.99 -11.47 -7.11
N GLY A 164 19.77 -11.76 -7.57
CA GLY A 164 19.26 -11.35 -8.88
C GLY A 164 18.96 -9.85 -9.07
N THR A 165 19.41 -8.94 -8.19
CA THR A 165 19.02 -7.52 -8.28
C THR A 165 19.85 -6.70 -9.28
N LYS A 166 21.05 -7.17 -9.66
CA LYS A 166 21.90 -6.48 -10.64
C LYS A 166 21.49 -6.76 -12.09
N LEU A 167 21.01 -7.97 -12.40
CA LEU A 167 20.58 -8.37 -13.74
C LEU A 167 19.17 -7.85 -14.09
N VAL A 168 18.26 -7.82 -13.11
CA VAL A 168 16.92 -7.21 -13.27
C VAL A 168 17.02 -5.73 -13.65
N ARG A 169 17.99 -4.98 -13.10
CA ARG A 169 18.21 -3.57 -13.49
C ARG A 169 18.71 -3.40 -14.93
N GLN A 170 19.48 -4.35 -15.44
CA GLN A 170 20.04 -4.28 -16.80
C GLN A 170 18.95 -4.59 -17.84
N VAL A 171 18.13 -5.62 -17.61
CA VAL A 171 17.02 -6.00 -18.50
C VAL A 171 15.87 -4.97 -18.44
N HIS A 172 15.60 -4.38 -17.27
CA HIS A 172 14.60 -3.31 -17.13
C HIS A 172 15.01 -2.01 -17.85
N LYS A 173 16.31 -1.82 -18.17
CA LYS A 173 16.78 -0.67 -18.96
C LYS A 173 16.56 -0.91 -20.46
N THR A 174 16.90 -2.10 -20.94
CA THR A 174 16.78 -2.46 -22.37
C THR A 174 15.33 -2.67 -22.81
N PHE A 175 14.46 -3.20 -21.94
CA PHE A 175 13.05 -3.43 -22.28
C PHE A 175 12.22 -2.13 -22.32
N PHE A 176 12.50 -1.16 -21.43
CA PHE A 176 11.76 0.11 -21.40
C PHE A 176 12.24 1.14 -22.43
N GLN A 177 13.49 1.06 -22.91
CA GLN A 177 13.96 1.91 -24.02
C GLN A 177 13.26 1.61 -25.35
N ASN A 178 12.71 0.41 -25.51
CA ASN A 178 12.07 -0.03 -26.75
C ASN A 178 10.55 0.15 -26.76
N GLN A 179 9.95 0.67 -25.69
CA GLN A 179 8.49 0.90 -25.60
C GLN A 179 8.07 2.38 -25.44
N ILE A 180 9.02 3.32 -25.40
CA ILE A 180 8.70 4.75 -25.43
C ILE A 180 8.89 5.23 -26.88
N PRO A 181 7.83 5.66 -27.60
CA PRO A 181 7.99 6.24 -28.92
C PRO A 181 8.80 7.52 -28.80
N LYS A 182 9.89 7.64 -29.56
CA LYS A 182 10.68 8.86 -29.66
C LYS A 182 9.75 10.00 -30.09
N ARG A 183 9.71 11.10 -29.33
CA ARG A 183 9.06 12.34 -29.79
C ARG A 183 9.66 12.67 -31.15
N LYS A 184 8.80 12.79 -32.17
CA LYS A 184 9.20 13.37 -33.45
C LYS A 184 9.50 14.85 -33.17
N ASP A 185 10.70 15.28 -33.50
CA ASP A 185 11.03 16.69 -33.53
C ASP A 185 10.17 17.35 -34.62
N VAL A 186 9.51 18.44 -34.25
CA VAL A 186 8.70 19.26 -35.16
C VAL A 186 9.66 20.23 -35.81
N GLU A 187 9.85 20.11 -37.13
CA GLU A 187 10.35 21.19 -37.98
C GLU A 187 9.27 22.27 -38.16
#